data_AF-A0A392R4I3-F1
#
_entry.id   AF-A0A392R4I3-F1
#
_cell.length_a   1.000
_cell.length_b   1.000
_cell.length_c   1.000
_cell.angle_alpha   90.00
_cell.angle_beta   90.00
_cell.angle_gamma   90.00
#
_symmetry.space_group_name_H-M   'P 1'
#
loop_
_entity.id
_entity.type
_entity.pdbx_description
1 polymer ?
#
loop_
_entity_poly.entity_id
_entity_poly.type
_entity_poly.pdbx_seq_one_letter_code
_entity_poly.pdbx_strand_id
1 'polypeptide(L)'
;FHQTDSAAITGYVRGRDVHLISEAVVGEGDWNGDCAFYAHHSGELVVLPHNVTMPLTLKVLEHEVFAVAPVKVLGGGHKFSPIGLVNMFNAGGAVKGLVYKDGVVRLEIKGCGKFGAYCSVRPTRCLLEDSVVDFEYESDSGLLSFAIDYMPEEGH
;
A
#
# COMPACT_ATOMS: atom_id res chain seq x y z
N PHE A 1 -20.61 -22.36 -30.67
CA PHE A 1 -19.84 -21.29 -30.03
C PHE A 1 -20.77 -20.53 -29.11
N HIS A 2 -20.44 -20.42 -27.82
CA HIS A 2 -21.21 -19.59 -26.90
C HIS A 2 -21.01 -18.12 -27.28
N GLN A 3 -22.11 -17.38 -27.40
CA GLN A 3 -22.07 -15.94 -27.62
C GLN A 3 -21.58 -15.29 -26.33
N THR A 4 -20.31 -14.92 -26.30
CA THR A 4 -19.75 -14.12 -25.21
C THR A 4 -20.28 -12.71 -25.37
N ASP A 5 -21.11 -12.27 -24.42
CA ASP A 5 -21.56 -10.90 -24.35
C ASP A 5 -20.33 -10.01 -24.12
N SER A 6 -20.08 -9.08 -25.04
CA SER A 6 -18.90 -8.20 -25.02
C SER A 6 -19.07 -6.98 -24.10
N ALA A 7 -20.01 -7.07 -23.16
CA ALA A 7 -20.31 -6.02 -22.19
C ALA A 7 -19.22 -5.92 -21.11
N ALA A 8 -19.01 -4.70 -20.61
CA ALA A 8 -18.16 -4.47 -19.45
C ALA A 8 -18.82 -5.04 -18.18
N ILE A 9 -17.99 -5.58 -17.29
CA ILE A 9 -18.43 -6.03 -15.96
C ILE A 9 -18.29 -4.86 -15.01
N THR A 10 -19.34 -4.58 -14.24
CA THR A 10 -19.32 -3.55 -13.20
C THR A 10 -19.59 -4.18 -11.85
N GLY A 11 -18.83 -3.75 -10.84
CA GLY A 11 -18.95 -4.21 -9.47
C GLY A 11 -18.31 -3.21 -8.52
N TYR A 12 -17.92 -3.70 -7.35
CA TYR A 12 -17.22 -2.91 -6.35
C TYR A 12 -16.30 -3.79 -5.51
N VAL A 13 -15.33 -3.15 -4.87
CA VAL A 13 -14.43 -3.76 -3.89
C VAL A 13 -14.38 -2.93 -2.61
N ARG A 14 -14.03 -3.56 -1.49
CA ARG A 14 -13.83 -2.94 -0.17
C ARG A 14 -12.64 -3.55 0.54
N GLY A 15 -12.08 -2.81 1.51
CA GLY A 15 -10.97 -3.31 2.33
C GLY A 15 -11.25 -4.67 2.98
N ARG A 16 -12.48 -4.88 3.46
CA ARG A 16 -12.91 -6.13 4.12
C ARG A 16 -13.12 -7.32 3.19
N ASP A 17 -13.11 -7.12 1.87
CA ASP A 17 -13.20 -8.24 0.93
C ASP A 17 -11.86 -9.00 0.87
N VAL A 18 -10.78 -8.43 1.42
CA VAL A 18 -9.49 -9.11 1.66
C VAL A 18 -9.59 -9.99 2.90
N HIS A 19 -9.44 -11.29 2.70
CA HIS A 19 -9.47 -12.28 3.78
C HIS A 19 -8.35 -12.00 4.80
N LEU A 20 -8.69 -12.04 6.10
CA LEU A 20 -7.78 -11.80 7.22
C LEU A 20 -7.06 -10.45 7.21
N ILE A 21 -7.63 -9.42 6.57
CA ILE A 21 -7.02 -8.07 6.54
C ILE A 21 -6.71 -7.51 7.93
N SER A 22 -7.50 -7.89 8.96
CA SER A 22 -7.25 -7.52 10.35
C SER A 22 -5.99 -8.15 10.94
N GLU A 23 -5.58 -9.33 10.46
CA GLU A 23 -4.34 -9.99 10.91
C GLU A 23 -3.07 -9.31 10.35
N ALA A 24 -3.21 -8.53 9.27
CA ALA A 24 -2.12 -7.72 8.71
C ALA A 24 -1.85 -6.43 9.51
N VAL A 25 -2.69 -6.10 10.50
CA VAL A 25 -2.51 -4.93 11.36
C VAL A 25 -1.37 -5.17 12.34
N VAL A 26 -0.42 -4.23 12.40
CA VAL A 26 0.73 -4.31 13.31
C VAL A 26 0.64 -3.26 14.42
N GLY A 27 1.08 -3.63 15.63
CA GLY A 27 1.16 -2.78 16.81
C GLY A 27 -0.15 -2.71 17.61
N GLU A 28 -0.05 -2.24 18.85
CA GLU A 28 -1.17 -2.16 19.79
C GLU A 28 -2.26 -1.16 19.36
N GLY A 29 -3.49 -1.38 19.85
CA GLY A 29 -4.65 -0.54 19.60
C GLY A 29 -5.53 -1.01 18.44
N ASP A 30 -6.80 -0.58 18.47
CA ASP A 30 -7.80 -1.00 17.49
C ASP A 30 -7.54 -0.35 16.13
N TRP A 31 -7.48 -1.18 15.09
CA TRP A 31 -7.57 -0.72 13.71
C TRP A 31 -9.02 -0.32 13.42
N ASN A 32 -9.21 0.86 12.84
CA ASN A 32 -10.54 1.43 12.58
C ASN A 32 -11.22 0.85 11.34
N GLY A 33 -10.56 -0.05 10.58
CA GLY A 33 -11.09 -0.64 9.36
C GLY A 33 -10.72 0.09 8.06
N ASP A 34 -10.00 1.22 8.14
CA ASP A 34 -9.54 1.96 6.96
C ASP A 34 -8.45 1.19 6.22
N CYS A 35 -8.52 1.11 4.89
CA CYS A 35 -7.51 0.48 4.05
C CYS A 35 -6.99 1.43 2.97
N ALA A 36 -5.71 1.34 2.64
CA ALA A 36 -5.14 1.92 1.44
C ALA A 36 -5.18 0.90 0.31
N PHE A 37 -5.60 1.34 -0.87
CA PHE A 37 -5.66 0.59 -2.11
C PHE A 37 -4.69 1.22 -3.08
N TYR A 38 -3.71 0.45 -3.55
CA TYR A 38 -2.83 0.85 -4.63
C TYR A 38 -3.19 0.07 -5.89
N ALA A 39 -3.62 0.76 -6.93
CA ALA A 39 -3.95 0.20 -8.23
C ALA A 39 -2.66 0.02 -9.04
N HIS A 40 -2.29 -1.22 -9.36
CA HIS A 40 -1.03 -1.46 -10.08
C HIS A 40 -1.06 -0.97 -11.52
N HIS A 41 -2.23 -0.95 -12.17
CA HIS A 41 -2.33 -0.50 -13.55
C HIS A 41 -2.23 1.04 -13.67
N SER A 42 -2.98 1.79 -12.87
CA SER A 42 -2.95 3.26 -12.91
C SER A 42 -1.82 3.89 -12.07
N GLY A 43 -1.29 3.16 -11.09
CA GLY A 43 -0.34 3.69 -10.11
C GLY A 43 -0.98 4.61 -9.06
N GLU A 44 -2.31 4.64 -8.98
CA GLU A 44 -3.04 5.50 -8.06
C GLU A 44 -3.23 4.85 -6.70
N LEU A 45 -3.25 5.69 -5.66
CA LEU A 45 -3.53 5.29 -4.29
C LEU A 45 -4.83 5.96 -3.81
N VAL A 46 -5.72 5.17 -3.22
CA VAL A 46 -6.94 5.65 -2.56
C VAL A 46 -7.06 5.04 -1.17
N VAL A 47 -7.50 5.85 -0.21
CA VAL A 47 -7.83 5.37 1.14
C VAL A 47 -9.35 5.21 1.24
N LEU A 48 -9.79 3.98 1.52
CA LEU A 48 -11.19 3.67 1.73
C LEU A 48 -11.45 3.55 3.24
N PRO A 49 -12.38 4.35 3.78
CA PRO A 49 -12.82 4.16 5.16
C PRO A 49 -13.47 2.80 5.36
N HIS A 50 -13.60 2.38 6.62
CA HIS A 50 -14.24 1.11 6.96
C HIS A 50 -15.54 0.88 6.20
N ASN A 51 -15.60 -0.25 5.50
CA ASN A 51 -16.76 -0.72 4.74
C ASN A 51 -17.22 0.18 3.56
N VAL A 52 -16.45 1.20 3.20
CA VAL A 52 -16.72 2.00 1.99
C VAL A 52 -16.36 1.20 0.75
N THR A 53 -17.28 1.17 -0.22
CA THR A 53 -17.13 0.51 -1.53
C THR A 53 -16.46 1.44 -2.54
N MET A 54 -15.46 0.93 -3.24
CA MET A 54 -14.93 1.53 -4.46
C MET A 54 -15.56 0.83 -5.67
N PRO A 55 -16.32 1.54 -6.52
CA PRO A 55 -16.87 0.97 -7.74
C PRO A 55 -15.75 0.69 -8.75
N LEU A 56 -15.92 -0.36 -9.55
CA LEU A 56 -15.00 -0.73 -10.62
C LEU A 56 -15.80 -1.20 -11.84
N THR A 57 -15.37 -0.78 -13.03
CA THR A 57 -15.87 -1.29 -14.30
C THR A 57 -14.68 -1.77 -15.12
N LEU A 58 -14.73 -3.02 -15.58
CA LEU A 58 -13.70 -3.65 -16.40
C LEU A 58 -14.31 -4.03 -17.75
N LYS A 59 -13.69 -3.59 -18.85
CA LYS A 59 -14.07 -4.06 -20.20
C LYS A 59 -13.62 -5.49 -20.43
N VAL A 60 -14.03 -6.06 -21.56
CA VAL A 60 -13.60 -7.37 -22.02
C VAL A 60 -12.07 -7.45 -22.04
N LEU A 61 -11.52 -8.44 -21.30
CA LEU A 61 -10.08 -8.67 -21.12
C LEU A 61 -9.31 -7.60 -20.32
N GLU A 62 -9.99 -6.65 -19.67
CA GLU A 62 -9.36 -5.75 -18.70
C GLU A 62 -9.28 -6.40 -17.32
N HIS A 63 -8.26 -6.00 -16.56
CA HIS A 63 -8.07 -6.39 -15.17
C HIS A 63 -7.40 -5.25 -14.41
N GLU A 64 -7.61 -5.25 -13.09
CA GLU A 64 -6.87 -4.41 -12.16
C GLU A 64 -6.39 -5.30 -11.01
N VAL A 65 -5.17 -5.03 -10.52
CA VAL A 65 -4.61 -5.68 -9.34
C VAL A 65 -4.42 -4.61 -8.29
N PHE A 66 -5.08 -4.80 -7.14
CA PHE A 66 -4.91 -3.91 -6.00
C PHE A 66 -3.97 -4.53 -4.97
N ALA A 67 -2.95 -3.78 -4.56
CA ALA A 67 -2.31 -4.02 -3.27
C ALA A 67 -3.13 -3.30 -2.20
N VAL A 68 -3.61 -4.05 -1.21
CA VAL A 68 -4.47 -3.53 -0.13
C VAL A 68 -3.75 -3.71 1.19
N ALA A 69 -3.64 -2.63 1.96
CA ALA A 69 -2.99 -2.66 3.27
C ALA A 69 -3.79 -1.86 4.31
N PRO A 70 -3.80 -2.28 5.58
CA PRO A 70 -4.51 -1.60 6.64
C PRO A 70 -3.83 -0.27 6.99
N VAL A 71 -4.63 0.78 7.15
CA VAL A 71 -4.17 2.10 7.58
C VAL A 71 -4.06 2.13 9.09
N LYS A 72 -2.86 2.36 9.62
CA LYS A 72 -2.62 2.60 11.04
C LYS A 72 -2.72 4.08 11.36
N VAL A 73 -3.46 4.41 12.42
CA VAL A 73 -3.44 5.76 13.02
C VAL A 73 -2.29 5.81 14.03
N LEU A 74 -1.38 6.75 13.83
CA LEU A 74 -0.22 7.05 14.67
C LEU A 74 -0.57 8.15 15.68
N GLY A 75 0.36 8.42 16.61
CA GLY A 75 0.27 9.57 17.50
C GLY A 75 0.09 10.88 16.73
N GLY A 76 -0.68 11.82 17.28
CA GLY A 76 -0.99 13.09 16.62
C GLY A 76 -2.03 12.98 15.49
N GLY A 77 -2.65 11.81 15.28
CA GLY A 77 -3.68 11.61 14.26
C GLY A 77 -3.14 11.40 12.84
N HIS A 78 -1.82 11.33 12.67
CA HIS A 78 -1.19 10.95 11.40
C HIS A 78 -1.55 9.52 11.04
N LYS A 79 -1.64 9.21 9.75
CA LYS A 79 -1.99 7.87 9.28
C LYS A 79 -0.92 7.34 8.34
N PHE A 80 -0.69 6.02 8.40
CA PHE A 80 0.30 5.34 7.57
C PHE A 80 -0.20 3.97 7.12
N SER A 81 0.12 3.55 5.89
CA SER A 81 -0.10 2.17 5.43
C SER A 81 1.07 1.69 4.55
N PRO A 82 1.70 0.55 4.85
CA PRO A 82 2.76 0.00 4.02
C PRO A 82 2.17 -0.74 2.81
N ILE A 83 2.47 -0.29 1.58
CA ILE A 83 2.06 -1.03 0.37
C ILE A 83 3.15 -2.05 -0.02
N GLY A 84 4.42 -1.66 0.10
CA GLY A 84 5.58 -2.51 -0.21
C GLY A 84 6.21 -2.15 -1.56
N LEU A 85 6.65 -3.15 -2.33
CA LEU A 85 7.27 -2.92 -3.64
C LEU A 85 6.18 -2.79 -4.73
N VAL A 86 5.77 -1.56 -5.02
CA VAL A 86 4.61 -1.24 -5.87
C VAL A 86 4.81 -1.54 -7.36
N ASN A 87 6.05 -1.77 -7.79
CA ASN A 87 6.34 -2.30 -9.12
C ASN A 87 6.19 -3.83 -9.21
N MET A 88 5.77 -4.51 -8.14
CA MET A 88 5.48 -5.95 -8.10
C MET A 88 4.04 -6.21 -7.66
N PHE A 89 3.31 -7.12 -8.32
CA PHE A 89 1.92 -7.43 -7.95
C PHE A 89 1.75 -8.05 -6.56
N ASN A 90 2.81 -8.63 -6.01
CA ASN A 90 2.87 -9.13 -4.63
C ASN A 90 3.51 -8.10 -3.67
N ALA A 91 3.25 -6.80 -3.88
CA ALA A 91 3.91 -5.69 -3.20
C ALA A 91 4.07 -5.90 -1.69
N GLY A 92 2.99 -6.26 -1.00
CA GLY A 92 2.98 -6.46 0.46
C GLY A 92 3.83 -7.66 0.92
N GLY A 93 4.05 -8.66 0.05
CA GLY A 93 4.87 -9.84 0.38
C GLY A 93 6.36 -9.54 0.56
N ALA A 94 6.81 -8.37 0.09
CA ALA A 94 8.15 -7.84 0.32
C ALA A 94 8.32 -7.32 1.76
N VAL A 95 7.25 -6.91 2.43
CA VAL A 95 7.31 -6.40 3.81
C VAL A 95 7.54 -7.56 4.78
N LYS A 96 8.63 -7.51 5.56
CA LYS A 96 9.02 -8.53 6.54
C LYS A 96 8.86 -8.07 7.98
N GLY A 97 9.04 -6.79 8.22
CA GLY A 97 8.97 -6.18 9.54
C GLY A 97 8.39 -4.79 9.47
N LEU A 98 7.65 -4.41 10.51
CA LEU A 98 7.03 -3.11 10.64
C LEU A 98 6.96 -2.72 12.11
N VAL A 99 7.51 -1.56 12.44
CA VAL A 99 7.50 -1.02 13.80
C VAL A 99 7.13 0.45 13.77
N TYR A 100 6.17 0.83 14.60
CA TYR A 100 5.77 2.21 14.83
C TYR A 100 6.31 2.67 16.17
N LYS A 101 7.14 3.72 16.20
CA LYS A 101 7.70 4.23 17.45
C LYS A 101 8.04 5.71 17.34
N ASP A 102 7.54 6.51 18.28
CA ASP A 102 7.90 7.93 18.44
C ASP A 102 7.75 8.76 17.15
N GLY A 103 6.68 8.52 16.39
CA GLY A 103 6.42 9.20 15.10
C GLY A 103 7.29 8.70 13.93
N VAL A 104 8.12 7.70 14.15
CA VAL A 104 8.93 7.04 13.13
C VAL A 104 8.32 5.70 12.76
N VAL A 105 8.23 5.44 11.45
CA VAL A 105 7.87 4.13 10.90
C VAL A 105 9.15 3.45 10.43
N ARG A 106 9.44 2.26 10.97
CA ARG A 106 10.55 1.41 10.51
C ARG A 106 9.98 0.21 9.77
N LEU A 107 10.55 -0.08 8.61
CA LEU A 107 10.15 -1.15 7.72
C LEU A 107 11.35 -2.02 7.38
N GLU A 108 11.16 -3.33 7.40
CA GLU A 108 12.10 -4.28 6.81
C GLU A 108 11.48 -4.80 5.51
N ILE A 109 12.20 -4.60 4.40
CA ILE A 109 11.74 -4.97 3.06
C ILE A 109 12.70 -6.00 2.48
N LYS A 110 12.16 -6.99 1.77
CA LYS A 110 12.92 -7.97 0.99
C LYS A 110 12.73 -7.71 -0.51
N GLY A 111 13.83 -7.57 -1.24
CA GLY A 111 13.85 -7.26 -2.68
C GLY A 111 14.04 -5.77 -3.01
N CYS A 112 14.57 -5.50 -4.19
CA CYS A 112 14.75 -4.16 -4.75
C CYS A 112 13.56 -3.77 -5.65
N GLY A 113 13.35 -2.47 -5.88
CA GLY A 113 12.24 -1.95 -6.67
C GLY A 113 11.75 -0.58 -6.23
N LYS A 114 10.58 -0.18 -6.74
CA LYS A 114 9.91 1.05 -6.30
C LYS A 114 9.12 0.73 -5.03
N PHE A 115 9.54 1.29 -3.90
CA PHE A 115 8.79 1.21 -2.66
C PHE A 115 7.63 2.21 -2.67
N GLY A 116 6.49 1.82 -2.10
CA GLY A 116 5.33 2.67 -1.92
C GLY A 116 4.67 2.51 -0.55
N ALA A 117 4.17 3.61 -0.03
CA ALA A 117 3.36 3.66 1.19
C ALA A 117 2.34 4.81 1.12
N TYR A 118 1.27 4.70 1.89
CA TYR A 118 0.40 5.83 2.20
C TYR A 118 0.91 6.56 3.44
N CYS A 119 0.99 7.88 3.36
CA CYS A 119 1.24 8.79 4.47
C CYS A 119 0.24 9.95 4.42
N SER A 120 -0.56 10.14 5.48
CA SER A 120 -1.53 11.25 5.52
C SER A 120 -0.88 12.65 5.58
N VAL A 121 0.42 12.70 5.87
CA VAL A 121 1.24 13.91 5.91
C VAL A 121 2.57 13.59 5.25
N ARG A 122 3.14 14.55 4.51
CA ARG A 122 4.46 14.42 3.90
C ARG A 122 5.51 14.11 4.97
N PRO A 123 6.28 13.01 4.85
CA PRO A 123 7.39 12.73 5.77
C PRO A 123 8.46 13.81 5.71
N THR A 124 9.18 14.04 6.82
CA THR A 124 10.30 14.99 6.84
C THR A 124 11.53 14.43 6.08
N ARG A 125 11.76 13.12 6.18
CA ARG A 125 12.85 12.40 5.50
C ARG A 125 12.54 10.91 5.42
N CYS A 126 13.12 10.24 4.44
CA CYS A 126 13.16 8.78 4.35
C CYS A 126 14.62 8.32 4.47
N LEU A 127 14.82 7.18 5.12
CA LEU A 127 16.12 6.56 5.30
C LEU A 127 16.05 5.14 4.73
N LEU A 128 17.06 4.76 3.96
CA LEU A 128 17.35 3.36 3.68
C LEU A 128 18.58 3.00 4.51
N GLU A 129 18.38 2.11 5.48
CA GLU A 129 19.30 1.91 6.60
C GLU A 129 19.54 3.25 7.34
N ASP A 130 20.72 3.85 7.17
CA ASP A 130 21.11 5.12 7.76
C ASP A 130 21.32 6.24 6.72
N SER A 131 21.13 5.92 5.43
CA SER A 131 21.33 6.88 4.34
C SER A 131 20.02 7.58 3.98
N VAL A 132 20.05 8.92 3.90
CA VAL A 132 18.92 9.71 3.42
C VAL A 132 18.69 9.42 1.95
N VAL A 133 17.45 9.09 1.61
CA VAL A 133 17.02 8.88 0.22
C VAL A 133 16.03 9.97 -0.19
N ASP A 134 16.14 10.39 -1.44
CA ASP A 134 15.12 11.23 -2.06
C ASP A 134 13.83 10.43 -2.25
N PHE A 135 12.70 11.11 -2.08
CA PHE A 135 11.39 10.49 -2.24
C PHE A 135 10.39 11.43 -2.90
N GLU A 136 9.47 10.82 -3.64
CA GLU A 136 8.29 11.45 -4.18
C GLU A 136 7.16 11.36 -3.14
N TYR A 137 6.37 12.42 -3.02
CA TYR A 137 5.16 12.41 -2.22
C TYR A 137 4.08 13.17 -2.94
N GLU A 138 2.99 12.48 -3.27
CA GLU A 138 1.82 13.06 -3.92
C GLU A 138 0.82 13.51 -2.86
N SER A 139 0.56 14.81 -2.78
CA SER A 139 -0.22 15.41 -1.69
C SER A 139 -1.69 15.03 -1.73
N ASP A 140 -2.26 14.80 -2.91
CA ASP A 140 -3.69 14.54 -3.05
C ASP A 140 -4.06 13.13 -2.59
N SER A 141 -3.21 12.15 -2.89
CA SER A 141 -3.41 10.75 -2.49
C SER A 141 -2.69 10.38 -1.19
N GLY A 142 -1.64 11.11 -0.82
CA GLY A 142 -0.72 10.75 0.25
C GLY A 142 0.26 9.63 -0.13
N LEU A 143 0.43 9.32 -1.41
CA LEU A 143 1.38 8.30 -1.88
C LEU A 143 2.82 8.79 -1.70
N LEU A 144 3.56 8.12 -0.83
CA LEU A 144 5.01 8.19 -0.71
C LEU A 144 5.64 7.13 -1.61
N SER A 145 6.66 7.47 -2.38
CA SER A 145 7.45 6.47 -3.10
C SER A 145 8.93 6.84 -3.30
N PHE A 146 9.79 5.84 -3.37
CA PHE A 146 11.22 5.99 -3.69
C PHE A 146 11.78 4.67 -4.22
N ALA A 147 12.93 4.72 -4.90
CA ALA A 147 13.60 3.55 -5.43
C ALA A 147 14.52 2.89 -4.38
N ILE A 148 14.52 1.56 -4.36
CA ILE A 148 15.49 0.73 -3.65
C ILE A 148 16.30 0.02 -4.72
N ASP A 149 17.48 0.55 -5.05
CA ASP A 149 18.25 0.11 -6.23
C ASP A 149 19.02 -1.19 -5.98
N TYR A 150 19.54 -1.38 -4.77
CA TYR A 150 20.28 -2.58 -4.38
C TYR A 150 19.94 -2.95 -2.94
N MET A 151 20.10 -4.24 -2.63
CA MET A 151 20.10 -4.70 -1.25
C MET A 151 21.53 -4.65 -0.69
N PRO A 152 21.70 -4.28 0.59
CA PRO A 152 22.97 -4.47 1.26
C PRO A 152 23.37 -5.94 1.18
N GLU A 153 24.66 -6.24 1.02
CA GLU A 153 25.15 -7.62 1.14
C GLU A 153 24.83 -8.13 2.55
N GLU A 154 24.26 -9.34 2.68
CA GLU A 154 24.01 -9.95 3.99
C GLU A 154 25.35 -10.06 4.74
N GLY A 155 25.54 -9.22 5.75
CA GLY A 155 26.72 -9.24 6.60
C GLY A 155 26.94 -10.64 7.17
N HIS A 156 28.07 -11.25 6.82
CA HIS A 156 28.55 -12.50 7.41
C HIS A 156 29.24 -12.25 8.75
#